data_AF-A0A2G2VP44-F1
#
_entry.id   AF-A0A2G2VP44-F1
#
_cell.length_a   1.000
_cell.length_b   1.000
_cell.length_c   1.000
_cell.angle_alpha   90.00
_cell.angle_beta   90.00
_cell.angle_gamma   90.00
#
_symmetry.space_group_name_H-M   'P 1'
#
loop_
_entity.id
_entity.type
_entity.pdbx_description
1 polymer ?
#
loop_
_entity_poly.entity_id
_entity_poly.type
_entity_poly.pdbx_seq_one_letter_code
_entity_poly.pdbx_strand_id
1 'polypeptide(L)'
;MAQILQQFPDEAVKSTKEYLRSLIEIPEKKDFLVSLQNKLNQRSDFTIETLSECNKTQPEIFVAIKMGYRSILSLENHLQATELIDIFSLERFRNICCKGALPVVNCKCKICPRNKGFCSECLCRVCFNFDYASNTCCWVGCDACAHWCHVVCAVQRNLFKPCQSISGPSEMHHASEMFGFSRGLHALCKGMG
;
A
#
# COMPACT_ATOMS: atom_id res chain seq x y z
N MET A 1 -8.17 27.55 -5.01
CA MET A 1 -7.57 26.47 -5.84
C MET A 1 -8.59 25.48 -6.41
N ALA A 2 -9.77 25.33 -5.80
CA ALA A 2 -10.86 24.49 -6.30
C ALA A 2 -11.31 24.79 -7.75
N GLN A 3 -11.08 26.03 -8.24
CA GLN A 3 -11.51 26.48 -9.57
C GLN A 3 -10.61 26.08 -10.76
N ILE A 4 -9.32 25.76 -10.56
CA ILE A 4 -8.39 25.59 -11.69
C ILE A 4 -8.72 24.33 -12.50
N LEU A 5 -9.22 23.27 -11.86
CA LEU A 5 -9.60 22.02 -12.54
C LEU A 5 -11.08 21.93 -12.92
N GLN A 6 -11.91 22.92 -12.58
CA GLN A 6 -13.32 22.99 -13.03
C GLN A 6 -13.45 23.54 -14.47
N GLN A 7 -12.35 23.98 -15.10
CA GLN A 7 -12.35 24.64 -16.41
C GLN A 7 -11.54 23.92 -17.50
N PHE A 8 -10.95 22.75 -17.22
CA PHE A 8 -10.25 22.02 -18.28
C PHE A 8 -11.23 21.29 -19.19
N PRO A 9 -11.04 21.36 -20.52
CA PRO A 9 -11.78 20.53 -21.45
C PRO A 9 -11.65 19.05 -21.08
N ASP A 10 -12.72 18.28 -21.27
CA ASP A 10 -12.73 16.84 -20.98
C ASP A 10 -11.57 16.08 -21.64
N GLU A 11 -11.17 16.53 -22.84
CA GLU A 11 -10.03 15.98 -23.55
C GLU A 11 -8.70 16.21 -22.81
N ALA A 12 -8.49 17.41 -22.26
CA ALA A 12 -7.28 17.70 -21.48
C ALA A 12 -7.22 16.86 -20.19
N VAL A 13 -8.38 16.64 -19.55
CA VAL A 13 -8.49 15.75 -18.39
C VAL A 13 -8.14 14.32 -18.78
N LYS A 14 -8.68 13.83 -19.89
CA LYS A 14 -8.44 12.48 -20.40
C LYS A 14 -6.96 12.26 -20.73
N SER A 15 -6.35 13.17 -21.49
CA SER A 15 -4.92 13.09 -21.82
C SER A 15 -4.03 13.14 -20.57
N THR A 16 -4.42 13.94 -19.56
CA THR A 16 -3.71 13.99 -18.27
C THR A 16 -3.77 12.65 -17.55
N LYS A 17 -4.96 12.01 -17.49
CA LYS A 17 -5.13 10.68 -16.89
C LYS A 17 -4.31 9.63 -17.64
N GLU A 18 -4.31 9.64 -18.96
CA GLU A 18 -3.52 8.71 -19.79
C GLU A 18 -2.01 8.87 -19.58
N TYR A 19 -1.53 10.13 -19.58
CA TYR A 19 -0.13 10.41 -19.29
C TYR A 19 0.25 9.91 -17.90
N LEU A 20 -0.57 10.18 -16.88
CA LEU A 20 -0.31 9.72 -15.52
C LEU A 20 -0.32 8.18 -15.40
N ARG A 21 -1.20 7.46 -16.12
CA ARG A 21 -1.12 6.00 -16.20
C ARG A 21 0.24 5.54 -16.74
N SER A 22 0.74 6.17 -17.81
CA SER A 22 2.06 5.87 -18.38
C SER A 22 3.20 6.17 -17.40
N LEU A 23 3.10 7.26 -16.62
CA LEU A 23 4.10 7.61 -15.61
C LEU A 23 4.19 6.55 -14.50
N ILE A 24 3.04 5.97 -14.13
CA ILE A 24 2.94 4.96 -13.07
C ILE A 24 3.46 3.60 -13.56
N GLU A 25 3.25 3.27 -14.83
CA GLU A 25 3.58 1.96 -15.39
C GLU A 25 5.06 1.82 -15.81
N ILE A 26 5.67 2.90 -16.32
CA ILE A 26 7.03 2.89 -16.86
C ILE A 26 8.06 2.94 -15.71
N PRO A 27 8.86 1.88 -15.49
CA PRO A 27 9.84 1.84 -14.39
C PRO A 27 10.85 2.99 -14.42
N GLU A 28 11.27 3.42 -15.61
CA GLU A 28 12.22 4.51 -15.83
C GLU A 28 11.68 5.87 -15.37
N LYS A 29 10.36 6.01 -15.25
CA LYS A 29 9.70 7.25 -14.81
C LYS A 29 9.40 7.27 -13.31
N LYS A 30 9.84 6.24 -12.57
CA LYS A 30 9.58 6.11 -11.12
C LYS A 30 10.09 7.32 -10.33
N ASP A 31 11.27 7.84 -10.64
CA ASP A 31 11.84 9.00 -9.92
C ASP A 31 10.99 10.26 -10.11
N PHE A 32 10.42 10.42 -11.31
CA PHE A 32 9.49 11.52 -11.58
C PHE A 32 8.20 11.37 -10.78
N LEU A 33 7.63 10.16 -10.71
CA LEU A 33 6.46 9.88 -9.87
C LEU A 33 6.75 10.15 -8.39
N VAL A 34 7.91 9.73 -7.88
CA VAL A 34 8.34 10.01 -6.50
C VAL A 34 8.47 11.52 -6.26
N SER A 35 9.01 12.28 -7.21
CA SER A 35 9.06 13.75 -7.12
C SER A 35 7.66 14.37 -7.03
N LEU A 36 6.69 13.90 -7.83
CA LEU A 36 5.30 14.34 -7.76
C LEU A 36 4.65 14.00 -6.42
N GLN A 37 4.87 12.78 -5.91
CA GLN A 37 4.38 12.35 -4.60
C GLN A 37 4.93 13.22 -3.48
N ASN A 38 6.23 13.54 -3.51
CA ASN A 38 6.86 14.40 -2.52
C ASN A 38 6.26 15.81 -2.55
N LYS A 39 6.10 16.39 -3.75
CA LYS A 39 5.45 17.70 -3.91
C LYS A 39 4.02 17.68 -3.39
N LEU A 40 3.25 16.64 -3.71
CA LEU A 40 1.87 16.50 -3.26
C LEU A 40 1.77 16.34 -1.73
N ASN A 41 2.69 15.60 -1.11
CA ASN A 41 2.70 15.42 0.35
C ASN A 41 3.12 16.68 1.13
N GLN A 42 3.80 17.63 0.49
CA GLN A 42 4.14 18.93 1.09
C GLN A 42 2.98 19.93 1.09
N ARG A 43 1.87 19.61 0.42
CA ARG A 43 0.69 20.48 0.31
C ARG A 43 -0.21 20.30 1.52
N SER A 44 -0.17 21.26 2.44
CA SER A 44 -1.06 21.30 3.62
C SER A 44 -2.46 21.85 3.29
N ASP A 45 -2.63 22.47 2.13
CA ASP A 45 -3.91 23.04 1.68
C ASP A 45 -4.88 22.01 1.11
N PHE A 46 -4.47 20.74 0.96
CA PHE A 46 -5.35 19.64 0.56
C PHE A 46 -5.92 18.92 1.80
N THR A 47 -6.92 19.54 2.42
CA THR A 47 -7.72 18.98 3.52
C THR A 47 -8.98 18.29 2.99
N ILE A 48 -9.65 17.48 3.84
CA ILE A 48 -10.96 16.89 3.54
C ILE A 48 -11.96 17.95 3.06
N GLU A 49 -12.00 19.10 3.74
CA GLU A 49 -12.88 20.22 3.41
C GLU A 49 -12.60 20.75 2.00
N THR A 50 -11.34 21.11 1.72
CA THR A 50 -10.97 21.66 0.40
C THR A 50 -11.17 20.67 -0.75
N LEU A 51 -10.94 19.38 -0.53
CA LEU A 51 -11.13 18.34 -1.54
C LEU A 51 -12.61 18.02 -1.76
N SER A 52 -13.46 18.23 -0.75
CA SER A 52 -14.92 18.05 -0.87
C SER A 52 -15.56 19.11 -1.78
N GLU A 53 -14.91 20.27 -1.93
CA GLU A 53 -15.32 21.33 -2.87
C GLU A 53 -14.87 21.05 -4.32
N CYS A 54 -14.00 20.05 -4.53
CA CYS A 54 -13.45 19.73 -5.85
C CYS A 54 -14.37 18.81 -6.66
N ASN A 55 -14.25 18.88 -8.00
CA ASN A 55 -14.75 17.82 -8.88
C ASN A 55 -14.03 16.50 -8.54
N LYS A 56 -14.75 15.37 -8.52
CA LYS A 56 -14.24 13.99 -8.35
C LYS A 56 -12.90 13.69 -9.06
N THR A 57 -12.73 14.23 -10.27
CA THR A 57 -11.52 14.11 -11.10
C THR A 57 -10.25 14.57 -10.37
N GLN A 58 -10.32 15.62 -9.54
CA GLN A 58 -9.13 16.11 -8.84
C GLN A 58 -8.69 15.13 -7.74
N PRO A 59 -9.58 14.67 -6.81
CA PRO A 59 -9.27 13.57 -5.91
C PRO A 59 -8.79 12.31 -6.64
N GLU A 60 -9.36 11.93 -7.79
CA GLU A 60 -8.88 10.78 -8.57
C GLU A 60 -7.39 10.94 -8.98
N ILE A 61 -7.03 12.09 -9.56
CA ILE A 61 -5.64 12.37 -9.97
C ILE A 61 -4.72 12.40 -8.75
N PHE A 62 -5.11 13.08 -7.68
CA PHE A 62 -4.29 13.18 -6.47
C PHE A 62 -4.09 11.82 -5.79
N VAL A 63 -5.13 11.00 -5.69
CA VAL A 63 -5.02 9.64 -5.14
C VAL A 63 -4.14 8.78 -6.04
N ALA A 64 -4.30 8.84 -7.36
CA ALA A 64 -3.47 8.08 -8.29
C ALA A 64 -1.99 8.44 -8.18
N ILE A 65 -1.65 9.73 -8.04
CA ILE A 65 -0.28 10.19 -7.77
C ILE A 65 0.18 9.69 -6.40
N LYS A 66 -0.55 10.02 -5.34
CA LYS A 66 -0.17 9.73 -3.93
C LYS A 66 0.07 8.24 -3.71
N MET A 67 -0.77 7.40 -4.30
CA MET A 67 -0.70 5.95 -4.13
C MET A 67 0.13 5.25 -5.21
N GLY A 68 0.31 5.87 -6.38
CA GLY A 68 0.97 5.24 -7.53
C GLY A 68 0.13 4.13 -8.16
N TYR A 69 -1.21 4.24 -8.14
CA TYR A 69 -2.11 3.21 -8.65
C TYR A 69 -2.86 3.68 -9.89
N ARG A 70 -2.56 3.07 -11.04
CA ARG A 70 -3.23 3.38 -12.31
C ARG A 70 -4.72 3.03 -12.33
N SER A 71 -5.13 2.04 -11.51
CA SER A 71 -6.51 1.56 -11.45
C SER A 71 -7.49 2.63 -10.97
N ILE A 72 -7.03 3.59 -10.15
CA ILE A 72 -7.81 4.77 -9.73
C ILE A 72 -8.28 5.59 -10.93
N LEU A 73 -7.48 5.63 -12.00
CA LEU A 73 -7.75 6.44 -13.17
C LEU A 73 -8.69 5.73 -14.15
N SER A 74 -9.03 4.44 -13.97
CA SER A 74 -9.87 3.67 -14.91
C SER A 74 -11.27 4.27 -15.08
N LEU A 75 -11.86 4.13 -16.28
CA LEU A 75 -13.25 4.52 -16.53
C LEU A 75 -14.24 3.70 -15.68
N GLU A 76 -13.85 2.47 -15.34
CA GLU A 76 -14.64 1.52 -14.53
C GLU A 76 -14.51 1.78 -13.02
N ASN A 77 -13.81 2.85 -12.61
CA ASN A 77 -13.66 3.16 -11.19
C ASN A 77 -14.99 3.64 -10.59
N HIS A 78 -15.65 2.75 -9.84
CA HIS A 78 -16.91 3.01 -9.16
C HIS A 78 -16.78 3.78 -7.83
N LEU A 79 -15.57 4.19 -7.44
CA LEU A 79 -15.37 4.95 -6.21
C LEU A 79 -16.09 6.29 -6.23
N GLN A 80 -16.70 6.65 -5.11
CA GLN A 80 -17.27 7.97 -4.86
C GLN A 80 -16.17 8.98 -4.51
N ALA A 81 -16.47 10.28 -4.65
CA ALA A 81 -15.53 11.35 -4.30
C ALA A 81 -15.12 11.29 -2.82
N THR A 82 -16.07 10.97 -1.92
CA THR A 82 -15.82 10.76 -0.49
C THR A 82 -14.82 9.63 -0.24
N GLU A 83 -14.99 8.49 -0.91
CA GLU A 83 -14.06 7.35 -0.79
C GLU A 83 -12.65 7.73 -1.26
N LEU A 84 -12.52 8.52 -2.33
CA LEU A 84 -11.23 9.02 -2.80
C LEU A 84 -10.58 9.96 -1.79
N ILE A 85 -11.37 10.83 -1.14
CA ILE A 85 -10.89 11.76 -0.11
C ILE A 85 -10.42 10.98 1.14
N ASP A 86 -11.15 9.94 1.55
CA ASP A 86 -10.76 9.08 2.66
C ASP A 86 -9.45 8.33 2.36
N ILE A 87 -9.30 7.82 1.13
CA ILE A 87 -8.07 7.17 0.67
C ILE A 87 -6.91 8.19 0.67
N PHE A 88 -7.14 9.40 0.13
CA PHE A 88 -6.14 10.47 0.10
C PHE A 88 -5.66 10.84 1.51
N SER A 89 -6.60 10.92 2.46
CA SER A 89 -6.35 11.26 3.87
C SER A 89 -5.77 10.09 4.67
N LEU A 90 -5.64 8.90 4.06
CA LEU A 90 -5.21 7.66 4.70
C LEU A 90 -6.13 7.22 5.87
N GLU A 91 -7.38 7.66 5.84
CA GLU A 91 -8.45 7.24 6.77
C GLU A 91 -9.08 5.91 6.32
N ARG A 92 -8.92 5.56 5.04
CA ARG A 92 -9.24 4.26 4.45
C ARG A 92 -8.02 3.51 3.93
N PHE A 93 -8.22 2.23 3.61
CA PHE A 93 -7.15 1.38 3.10
C PHE A 93 -6.61 1.88 1.76
N ARG A 94 -5.31 1.68 1.57
CA ARG A 94 -4.67 1.93 0.27
C ARG A 94 -5.13 0.93 -0.81
N ASN A 95 -5.45 -0.29 -0.44
CA ASN A 95 -6.01 -1.27 -1.36
C ASN A 95 -7.52 -1.09 -1.45
N ILE A 96 -7.98 -0.59 -2.59
CA ILE A 96 -9.39 -0.30 -2.88
C ILE A 96 -10.25 -1.56 -2.90
N CYS A 97 -9.66 -2.70 -3.27
CA CYS A 97 -10.35 -3.99 -3.27
C CYS A 97 -10.56 -4.52 -1.84
N CYS A 98 -9.86 -3.96 -0.84
CA CYS A 98 -10.02 -4.33 0.55
C CYS A 98 -11.18 -3.53 1.16
N LYS A 99 -12.24 -4.25 1.55
CA LYS A 99 -13.48 -3.67 2.12
C LYS A 99 -13.57 -3.72 3.66
N GLY A 100 -12.52 -4.14 4.34
CA GLY A 100 -12.49 -4.12 5.82
C GLY A 100 -12.51 -2.70 6.41
N ALA A 101 -12.41 -2.61 7.74
CA ALA A 101 -12.30 -1.34 8.45
C ALA A 101 -10.86 -1.07 8.93
N LEU A 102 -10.46 0.21 9.00
CA LEU A 102 -9.23 0.64 9.65
C LEU A 102 -9.50 1.16 11.08
N PRO A 103 -8.62 0.85 12.06
CA PRO A 103 -7.58 -0.19 12.00
C PRO A 103 -8.22 -1.58 11.96
N VAL A 104 -7.50 -2.58 11.42
CA VAL A 104 -7.96 -3.98 11.43
C VAL A 104 -8.25 -4.41 12.87
N VAL A 105 -9.48 -4.87 13.11
CA VAL A 105 -9.99 -5.27 14.43
C VAL A 105 -9.11 -6.38 15.00
N ASN A 106 -8.83 -6.34 16.30
CA ASN A 106 -8.01 -7.30 17.05
C ASN A 106 -6.50 -7.33 16.73
N CYS A 107 -5.97 -6.39 15.94
CA CYS A 107 -4.54 -6.33 15.69
C CYS A 107 -3.79 -5.65 16.86
N LYS A 108 -3.01 -6.43 17.64
CA LYS A 108 -2.22 -5.94 18.79
C LYS A 108 -0.81 -5.42 18.40
N CYS A 109 -0.59 -5.16 17.12
CA CYS A 109 0.71 -4.81 16.56
C CYS A 109 1.05 -3.32 16.81
N LYS A 110 2.32 -2.97 17.07
CA LYS A 110 2.72 -1.56 17.29
C LYS A 110 2.77 -0.70 16.03
N ILE A 111 2.81 -1.30 14.85
CA ILE A 111 2.97 -0.59 13.57
C ILE A 111 1.63 -0.17 12.98
N CYS A 112 0.63 -1.03 13.10
CA CYS A 112 -0.73 -0.85 12.60
C CYS A 112 -1.37 0.46 13.07
N PRO A 113 -1.34 0.82 14.38
CA PRO A 113 -1.84 2.11 14.84
C PRO A 113 -0.96 3.30 14.47
N ARG A 114 0.31 3.09 14.09
CA ARG A 114 1.25 4.16 13.73
C ARG A 114 1.26 4.49 12.25
N ASN A 115 0.69 3.63 11.40
CA ASN A 115 0.82 3.74 9.95
C ASN A 115 -0.58 3.89 9.32
N LYS A 116 -1.01 5.14 9.17
CA LYS A 116 -2.32 5.47 8.59
C LYS A 116 -2.47 4.84 7.19
N GLY A 117 -3.63 4.28 6.92
CA GLY A 117 -3.93 3.58 5.67
C GLY A 117 -3.34 2.16 5.55
N PHE A 118 -2.61 1.65 6.55
CA PHE A 118 -2.05 0.30 6.52
C PHE A 118 -3.06 -0.78 6.89
N CYS A 119 -3.29 -1.74 5.98
CA CYS A 119 -4.06 -2.95 6.24
C CYS A 119 -3.14 -4.16 6.45
N SER A 120 -3.22 -4.83 7.60
CA SER A 120 -2.46 -6.07 7.83
C SER A 120 -2.95 -7.26 7.00
N GLU A 121 -4.18 -7.19 6.47
CA GLU A 121 -4.79 -8.28 5.69
C GLU A 121 -4.42 -8.22 4.21
N CYS A 122 -4.16 -7.03 3.66
CA CYS A 122 -3.95 -6.86 2.22
C CYS A 122 -2.71 -6.07 1.82
N LEU A 123 -1.94 -5.51 2.77
CA LEU A 123 -0.69 -4.81 2.47
C LEU A 123 0.52 -5.53 3.06
N CYS A 124 1.62 -5.49 2.32
CA CYS A 124 2.90 -6.00 2.75
C CYS A 124 3.47 -5.14 3.89
N ARG A 125 3.85 -5.79 5.00
CA ARG A 125 4.46 -5.12 6.15
C ARG A 125 5.79 -4.43 5.85
N VAL A 126 6.47 -4.81 4.76
CA VAL A 126 7.80 -4.32 4.40
C VAL A 126 7.73 -3.09 3.50
N CYS A 127 6.95 -3.16 2.42
CA CYS A 127 6.86 -2.09 1.41
C CYS A 127 5.55 -1.31 1.45
N PHE A 128 4.57 -1.72 2.28
CA PHE A 128 3.25 -1.11 2.42
C PHE A 128 2.40 -1.08 1.13
N ASN A 129 2.72 -1.94 0.17
CA ASN A 129 1.96 -2.15 -1.07
C ASN A 129 1.20 -3.47 -1.00
N PHE A 130 0.11 -3.57 -1.75
CA PHE A 130 -0.56 -4.85 -2.03
C PHE A 130 0.03 -5.47 -3.31
N ASP A 131 -0.29 -6.74 -3.52
CA ASP A 131 0.01 -7.46 -4.76
C ASP A 131 -1.23 -7.43 -5.66
N TYR A 132 -1.05 -7.09 -6.93
CA TYR A 132 -2.11 -7.18 -7.94
C TYR A 132 -2.27 -8.61 -8.47
N ALA A 133 -1.26 -9.47 -8.27
CA ALA A 133 -1.34 -10.87 -8.65
C ALA A 133 -2.14 -11.66 -7.60
N SER A 134 -3.44 -11.84 -7.87
CA SER A 134 -4.19 -12.90 -7.21
C SER A 134 -3.57 -14.25 -7.61
N ASN A 135 -3.46 -15.17 -6.64
CA ASN A 135 -3.05 -16.57 -6.84
C ASN A 135 -1.56 -16.85 -7.17
N THR A 136 -0.65 -15.91 -6.93
CA THR A 136 0.79 -16.22 -6.88
C THR A 136 1.22 -16.46 -5.42
N CYS A 137 2.06 -17.46 -5.16
CA CYS A 137 2.67 -17.73 -3.83
C CYS A 137 3.67 -16.63 -3.42
N CYS A 138 3.24 -15.38 -3.46
CA CYS A 138 4.06 -14.19 -3.29
C CYS A 138 4.04 -13.65 -1.87
N TRP A 139 3.35 -14.29 -0.93
CA TRP A 139 3.18 -13.82 0.44
C TRP A 139 3.69 -14.80 1.47
N VAL A 140 4.26 -14.28 2.53
CA VAL A 140 4.75 -15.05 3.67
C VAL A 140 4.36 -14.37 4.97
N GLY A 141 3.94 -15.17 5.95
CA GLY A 141 3.23 -14.71 7.15
C GLY A 141 4.02 -14.88 8.46
N CYS A 142 3.71 -14.05 9.46
CA CYS A 142 4.19 -14.21 10.82
C CYS A 142 3.14 -14.96 11.66
N ASP A 143 3.43 -16.19 12.07
CA ASP A 143 2.48 -17.04 12.84
C ASP A 143 2.02 -16.39 14.15
N ALA A 144 2.87 -15.55 14.78
CA ALA A 144 2.55 -14.91 16.05
C ALA A 144 1.54 -13.75 15.94
N CYS A 145 1.40 -13.13 14.77
CA CYS A 145 0.57 -11.92 14.64
C CYS A 145 -0.17 -11.80 13.31
N ALA A 146 -0.19 -12.86 12.50
CA ALA A 146 -0.88 -12.96 11.21
C ALA A 146 -0.60 -11.79 10.24
N HIS A 147 0.60 -11.20 10.32
CA HIS A 147 1.03 -10.19 9.36
C HIS A 147 1.74 -10.83 8.18
N TRP A 148 1.50 -10.29 7.00
CA TRP A 148 2.06 -10.80 5.76
C TRP A 148 3.03 -9.80 5.13
N CYS A 149 4.02 -10.31 4.41
CA CYS A 149 4.85 -9.52 3.51
C CYS A 149 5.08 -10.28 2.20
N HIS A 150 5.48 -9.56 1.16
CA HIS A 150 5.88 -10.22 -0.08
C HIS A 150 7.13 -11.09 0.16
N VAL A 151 7.22 -12.25 -0.47
CA VAL A 151 8.42 -13.12 -0.44
C VAL A 151 9.65 -12.31 -0.83
N VAL A 152 9.59 -11.59 -1.95
CA VAL A 152 10.70 -10.76 -2.45
C VAL A 152 11.11 -9.71 -1.43
N CYS A 153 10.13 -9.08 -0.76
CA CYS A 153 10.38 -8.12 0.30
C CYS A 153 11.08 -8.75 1.52
N ALA A 154 10.71 -9.98 1.88
CA ALA A 154 11.39 -10.73 2.95
C ALA A 154 12.84 -11.09 2.55
N VAL A 155 13.06 -11.49 1.29
CA VAL A 155 14.41 -11.82 0.78
C VAL A 155 15.30 -10.58 0.82
N GLN A 156 14.84 -9.47 0.26
CA GLN A 156 15.59 -8.20 0.22
C GLN A 156 15.93 -7.66 1.62
N ARG A 157 15.08 -7.92 2.62
CA ARG A 157 15.34 -7.53 4.02
C ARG A 157 16.04 -8.61 4.85
N ASN A 158 16.52 -9.68 4.22
CA ASN A 158 17.18 -10.81 4.90
C ASN A 158 16.36 -11.33 6.10
N LEU A 159 15.05 -11.42 5.94
CA LEU A 159 14.16 -11.90 7.01
C LEU A 159 14.19 -13.43 7.14
N PHE A 160 14.75 -14.12 6.14
CA PHE A 160 15.06 -15.54 6.22
C PHE A 160 16.36 -15.73 7.00
N LYS A 161 16.24 -16.24 8.23
CA LYS A 161 17.42 -16.68 9.00
C LYS A 161 17.60 -18.18 8.81
N PRO A 162 18.81 -18.65 8.43
CA PRO A 162 19.12 -20.08 8.44
C PRO A 162 18.82 -20.64 9.83
N CYS A 163 18.14 -21.79 9.88
CA CYS A 163 17.98 -22.49 11.14
C CYS A 163 19.38 -22.92 11.59
N GLN A 164 19.83 -22.53 12.79
CA GLN A 164 21.00 -23.17 13.40
C GLN A 164 20.63 -24.64 13.55
N SER A 165 21.32 -25.52 12.83
CA SER A 165 21.09 -26.96 12.85
C SER A 165 21.13 -27.44 14.30
N ILE A 166 19.96 -27.80 14.83
CA ILE A 166 19.85 -28.40 16.15
C ILE A 166 20.44 -29.80 16.03
N SER A 167 21.67 -29.98 16.50
CA SER A 167 22.26 -31.30 16.69
C SER A 167 21.58 -31.96 17.90
N GLY A 168 20.46 -32.64 17.67
CA GLY A 168 19.71 -33.41 18.67
C GLY A 168 18.89 -34.52 18.01
N PRO A 169 18.63 -35.66 18.70
CA PRO A 169 18.13 -36.87 18.07
C PRO A 169 16.74 -36.68 17.46
N SER A 170 16.60 -37.22 16.24
CA SER A 170 15.46 -37.13 15.34
C SER A 170 14.15 -37.62 15.96
N GLU A 171 13.24 -36.68 16.25
CA GLU A 171 11.81 -36.92 16.11
C GLU A 171 11.29 -36.09 14.92
N MET A 172 10.54 -36.76 14.05
CA MET A 172 9.99 -36.25 12.80
C MET A 172 9.21 -34.95 12.98
N HIS A 173 9.88 -33.81 12.83
CA HIS A 173 9.22 -32.55 12.59
C HIS A 173 9.52 -32.12 11.16
N HIS A 174 8.58 -32.42 10.26
CA HIS A 174 8.31 -31.64 9.05
C HIS A 174 7.86 -30.19 9.37
N ALA A 175 8.22 -29.67 10.54
CA ALA A 175 8.10 -28.25 10.89
C ALA A 175 9.37 -27.57 10.36
N SER A 176 9.39 -27.46 9.04
CA SER A 176 10.44 -26.93 8.18
C SER A 176 11.05 -25.63 8.69
N GLU A 177 12.25 -25.34 8.17
CA GLU A 177 13.01 -24.08 7.99
C GLU A 177 12.31 -22.72 8.21
N MET A 178 10.98 -22.66 8.25
CA MET A 178 10.12 -21.51 8.56
C MET A 178 10.30 -20.91 9.97
N PHE A 179 10.87 -21.64 10.95
CA PHE A 179 11.08 -21.11 12.31
C PHE A 179 12.09 -19.94 12.38
N GLY A 180 13.11 -19.92 11.52
CA GLY A 180 14.04 -18.79 11.44
C GLY A 180 13.39 -17.54 10.86
N PHE A 181 12.51 -17.74 9.89
CA PHE A 181 11.75 -16.74 9.18
C PHE A 181 10.67 -16.09 10.05
N SER A 182 9.89 -16.88 10.80
CA SER A 182 8.85 -16.37 11.70
C SER A 182 9.44 -15.42 12.76
N ARG A 183 10.65 -15.70 13.25
CA ARG A 183 11.39 -14.81 14.17
C ARG A 183 11.80 -13.48 13.55
N GLY A 184 12.31 -13.48 12.31
CA GLY A 184 12.73 -12.26 11.61
C GLY A 184 11.55 -11.32 11.35
N LEU A 185 10.45 -11.87 10.84
CA LEU A 185 9.21 -11.12 10.69
C LEU A 185 8.63 -10.67 12.03
N HIS A 186 8.65 -11.51 13.05
CA HIS A 186 8.13 -11.16 14.37
C HIS A 186 8.91 -9.99 15.00
N ALA A 187 10.23 -9.93 14.84
CA ALA A 187 11.04 -8.79 15.28
C ALA A 187 10.64 -7.48 14.56
N LEU A 188 10.48 -7.55 13.23
CA LEU A 188 9.93 -6.44 12.44
C LEU A 188 8.52 -6.06 12.92
N CYS A 189 7.71 -7.05 13.31
CA CYS A 189 6.36 -6.84 13.79
C CYS A 189 6.30 -6.13 15.15
N LYS A 190 7.30 -6.34 16.00
CA LYS A 190 7.49 -5.67 17.29
C LYS A 190 8.11 -4.28 17.18
N GLY A 191 8.60 -3.89 16.00
CA GLY A 191 9.34 -2.65 15.79
C GLY A 191 10.75 -2.70 16.38
N MET A 192 11.38 -3.89 16.39
CA MET A 192 12.71 -4.13 16.94
C MET A 192 13.79 -4.28 15.85
N GLY A 193 13.67 -3.57 14.74
CA GLY A 193 14.60 -3.64 13.61
C GLY A 193 14.89 -2.26 13.04
#